data_AF-A0A1V4XCX5-F1
#
_entry.id   AF-A0A1V4XCX5-F1
#
_cell.length_a   1.000
_cell.length_b   1.000
_cell.length_c   1.000
_cell.angle_alpha   90.00
_cell.angle_beta   90.00
_cell.angle_gamma   90.00
#
_symmetry.space_group_name_H-M   'P 1'
#
loop_
_entity.id
_entity.type
_entity.pdbx_description
1 polymer ?
#
loop_
_entity_poly.entity_id
_entity_poly.type
_entity_poly.pdbx_seq_one_letter_code
_entity_poly.pdbx_strand_id
1 'polypeptide(L)' 'MTDLYPAIALIFSPVAAAMAFLIVYDEYQRHFTERKNALKIALKAALATFIFFNILLFLFLQAVRFLR' A
#
# COMPACT_ATOMS: atom_id res chain seq x y z
N MET A 1 -21.53 -12.68 -1.08
CA MET A 1 -21.20 -11.31 -1.55
C MET A 1 -20.07 -10.67 -0.74
N THR A 2 -19.87 -11.02 0.54
CA THR A 2 -18.76 -10.52 1.36
C THR A 2 -17.39 -11.05 0.95
N ASP A 3 -17.36 -12.14 0.19
CA ASP A 3 -16.15 -12.85 -0.22
C ASP A 3 -15.40 -12.15 -1.36
N LEU A 4 -16.06 -11.19 -2.03
CA LEU A 4 -15.47 -10.39 -3.10
C LEU A 4 -14.54 -9.28 -2.57
N TYR A 5 -14.83 -8.73 -1.38
CA TYR A 5 -14.05 -7.65 -0.77
C TYR A 5 -12.58 -8.02 -0.53
N PRO A 6 -12.23 -9.19 0.05
CA PRO A 6 -10.84 -9.57 0.22
C PRO A 6 -10.14 -9.84 -1.11
N ALA A 7 -10.83 -10.37 -2.13
CA ALA A 7 -10.24 -10.60 -3.45
C ALA A 7 -9.84 -9.28 -4.14
N ILE A 8 -10.69 -8.26 -4.04
CA ILE A 8 -10.39 -6.91 -4.55
C ILE A 8 -9.18 -6.35 -3.79
N ALA A 9 -9.20 -6.35 -2.46
CA ALA A 9 -8.12 -5.77 -1.68
C ALA A 9 -6.77 -6.50 -1.83
N LEU A 10 -6.79 -7.81 -2.08
CA LEU A 10 -5.59 -8.59 -2.40
C LEU A 10 -4.93 -8.15 -3.70
N ILE A 11 -5.71 -7.67 -4.68
CA ILE A 11 -5.19 -7.17 -5.97
C ILE A 11 -4.80 -5.70 -5.86
N PHE A 12 -5.64 -4.88 -5.21
CA PHE A 12 -5.42 -3.44 -5.17
C PHE A 12 -4.38 -3.00 -4.13
N SER A 13 -4.13 -3.77 -3.06
CA SER A 13 -3.09 -3.40 -2.09
C SER A 13 -1.66 -3.53 -2.64
N PRO A 14 -1.26 -4.59 -3.39
CA PRO A 14 0.03 -4.62 -4.09
C PRO A 14 0.15 -3.52 -5.15
N VAL A 15 -0.93 -3.24 -5.89
CA VAL A 15 -0.93 -2.16 -6.90
C VAL A 15 -0.72 -0.81 -6.24
N ALA A 16 -1.44 -0.51 -5.16
CA ALA A 16 -1.26 0.72 -4.40
C ALA A 16 0.16 0.85 -3.83
N ALA A 17 0.73 -0.25 -3.32
CA ALA A 17 2.11 -0.29 -2.84
C ALA A 17 3.14 -0.04 -3.96
N ALA A 18 2.95 -0.64 -5.13
CA ALA A 18 3.79 -0.43 -6.30
C ALA A 18 3.71 1.02 -6.80
N MET A 19 2.50 1.60 -6.82
CA MET A 19 2.33 3.01 -7.18
C MET A 19 3.02 3.94 -6.16
N ALA A 20 2.86 3.67 -4.86
CA ALA A 20 3.55 4.43 -3.81
C ALA A 20 5.07 4.34 -3.95
N PHE A 21 5.61 3.15 -4.27
CA PHE A 21 7.02 2.99 -4.60
C PHE A 21 7.44 3.87 -5.77
N LEU A 22 6.73 3.80 -6.90
CA LEU A 22 7.10 4.52 -8.13
C LEU A 22 7.07 6.03 -7.93
N ILE A 23 6.02 6.55 -7.28
CA ILE A 23 5.86 7.98 -7.00
C ILE A 23 7.00 8.47 -6.10
N VAL A 24 7.22 7.78 -4.97
CA VAL A 24 8.24 8.20 -4.01
C VAL A 24 9.64 8.03 -4.57
N TYR A 25 9.89 6.97 -5.35
CA TYR A 25 11.18 6.78 -6.01
C TYR A 25 11.44 7.89 -7.04
N ASP A 26 10.46 8.23 -7.88
CA ASP A 26 10.62 9.26 -8.91
C ASP A 26 10.83 10.67 -8.31
N GLU A 27 10.19 10.96 -7.19
CA GLU A 27 10.37 12.20 -6.45
C GLU A 27 11.78 12.26 -5.85
N TYR A 28 12.15 11.25 -5.05
CA TYR A 28 13.36 11.30 -4.25
C TYR A 28 14.63 10.97 -5.04
N GLN A 29 14.56 10.32 -6.19
CA GLN A 29 15.74 10.08 -7.04
C GLN A 29 16.34 11.38 -7.58
N ARG A 30 15.54 12.45 -7.69
CA ARG A 30 15.99 13.77 -8.15
C ARG A 30 16.63 14.59 -7.03
N HIS A 31 16.26 14.31 -5.78
CA HIS A 31 16.74 15.02 -4.61
C HIS A 31 17.96 14.39 -3.94
N PHE A 32 18.14 13.07 -4.04
CA PHE A 32 19.30 12.40 -3.47
C PHE A 32 20.41 12.18 -4.50
N THR A 33 21.63 12.58 -4.14
CA THR A 33 22.85 12.22 -4.89
C THR A 33 23.05 10.69 -4.94
N GLU A 34 22.65 9.99 -3.86
CA GLU A 34 22.74 8.54 -3.77
C GLU A 34 21.40 7.86 -4.01
N ARG A 35 21.29 7.10 -5.10
CA ARG A 35 20.07 6.34 -5.46
C ARG A 35 19.63 5.33 -4.41
N LYS A 36 20.55 4.82 -3.58
CA LYS A 36 20.25 3.88 -2.49
C LYS A 36 19.30 4.49 -1.45
N ASN A 37 19.44 5.79 -1.16
CA ASN A 37 18.61 6.47 -0.18
C ASN A 37 17.17 6.67 -0.70
N ALA A 38 17.03 7.06 -1.97
CA ALA A 38 15.73 7.12 -2.65
C ALA A 38 15.03 5.75 -2.66
N LEU A 39 15.77 4.68 -2.97
CA LEU A 39 15.22 3.31 -3.02
C LEU A 39 14.76 2.84 -1.63
N LYS A 40 15.54 3.11 -0.58
CA LYS A 40 15.17 2.78 0.81
C LYS A 40 13.90 3.50 1.26
N ILE A 41 13.74 4.77 0.91
CA ILE A 41 12.55 5.56 1.26
C ILE A 41 11.33 5.09 0.45
N ALA A 42 11.50 4.85 -0.85
CA ALA A 42 10.44 4.30 -1.70
C ALA A 42 9.96 2.92 -1.23
N LEU A 43 10.87 2.02 -0.84
CA LEU A 43 10.50 0.71 -0.28
C LEU A 43 9.74 0.84 1.05
N LYS A 44 10.17 1.76 1.93
CA LYS A 44 9.45 2.05 3.17
C LYS A 44 8.04 2.57 2.90
N ALA A 45 7.88 3.46 1.92
CA ALA A 45 6.58 3.97 1.50
C ALA A 45 5.69 2.86 0.95
N ALA A 46 6.21 2.04 0.03
CA ALA A 46 5.51 0.89 -0.54
C ALA A 46 5.00 -0.07 0.54
N LEU A 47 5.88 -0.43 1.48
CA LEU A 47 5.55 -1.32 2.59
C LEU A 47 4.51 -0.70 3.52
N ALA A 48 4.64 0.59 3.86
CA ALA A 48 3.68 1.30 4.67
C ALA A 48 2.30 1.34 4.00
N THR A 49 2.24 1.65 2.71
CA THR A 49 1.00 1.64 1.91
C THR A 49 0.37 0.26 1.86
N PHE A 50 1.17 -0.79 1.62
CA PHE A 50 0.67 -2.16 1.61
C PHE A 50 0.03 -2.55 2.95
N ILE A 51 0.75 -2.31 4.06
CA ILE A 51 0.27 -2.60 5.41
C ILE A 51 -1.00 -1.79 5.72
N PHE A 52 -1.01 -0.50 5.39
CA PHE A 52 -2.15 0.38 5.64
C PHE A 52 -3.43 -0.14 4.96
N PHE A 53 -3.38 -0.49 3.68
CA PHE A 53 -4.55 -1.00 2.96
C PHE A 53 -5.01 -2.37 3.48
N ASN A 54 -4.09 -3.23 3.92
CA ASN A 54 -4.46 -4.51 4.54
C ASN A 54 -5.13 -4.32 5.92
N ILE A 55 -4.63 -3.40 6.74
CA ILE A 55 -5.27 -3.04 8.01
C ILE A 55 -6.66 -2.45 7.74
N LEU A 56 -6.78 -1.55 6.77
CA LEU A 56 -8.05 -0.94 6.40
C LEU A 56 -9.08 -1.98 5.95
N LEU A 57 -8.67 -2.96 5.13
CA LEU A 57 -9.52 -4.09 4.76
C LEU A 57 -9.98 -4.87 5.99
N PHE A 58 -9.06 -5.20 6.90
CA PHE A 58 -9.40 -5.95 8.11
C PHE A 58 -10.44 -5.19 8.95
N LEU A 59 -10.23 -3.90 9.18
CA LEU A 59 -11.18 -3.04 9.90
C LEU A 59 -12.53 -2.97 9.19
N PHE A 60 -12.54 -2.83 7.87
CA PHE A 60 -13.75 -2.81 7.06
C PHE A 60 -14.55 -4.12 7.21
N LEU A 61 -13.88 -5.28 7.16
CA LEU A 61 -14.54 -6.58 7.33
C LEU A 61 -15.14 -6.73 8.73
N GLN A 62 -14.44 -6.26 9.78
CA GLN A 62 -14.98 -6.27 11.14
C GLN A 62 -16.21 -5.36 11.27
N ALA A 63 -16.16 -4.15 10.70
CA ALA A 63 -17.28 -3.23 10.70
C ALA A 63 -18.51 -3.81 9.97
N VAL A 64 -18.31 -4.42 8.80
CA VAL A 64 -19.39 -5.10 8.05
C VAL A 64 -19.97 -6.26 8.84
N ARG A 65 -19.13 -7.04 9.54
CA ARG A 65 -19.58 -8.15 10.39
C ARG A 65 -20.39 -7.67 11.59
N PHE A 66 -20.05 -6.52 12.17
CA PHE A 66 -20.78 -5.94 13.31
C PHE A 66 -22.15 -5.38 12.93
N LEU A 67 -22.29 -4.84 11.71
CA LEU A 67 -23.51 -4.21 11.21
C LEU A 67 -24.56 -5.20 10.65
N ARG A 68 -24.21 -6.49 10.52
CA ARG A 68 -25.09 -7.54 10.00
C ARG A 68 -25.53 -8.46 11.14
#